data_AF-A0AAD7K5H2-F1
#
_entry.id   AF-A0AAD7K5H2-F1
#
_cell.length_a   1.000
_cell.length_b   1.000
_cell.length_c   1.000
_cell.angle_alpha   90.00
_cell.angle_beta   90.00
_cell.angle_gamma   90.00
#
_symmetry.space_group_name_H-M   'P 1'
#
loop_
_entity.id
_entity.type
_entity.pdbx_description
1 polymer ?
#
loop_
_entity_poly.entity_id
_entity_poly.type
_entity_poly.pdbx_seq_one_letter_code
_entity_poly.pdbx_strand_id
1 'polypeptide(L)'
;MGVPHATDLGEEDFTARKDVIEQVGRWSEGIKDSEEWVPILYLYEADRFMSLATYLYHDEGKPEWVRGTYVTKSVGYALDPRLLQTFDAPASNIRKISHVTAETFIPSLLGSERDSIDTVLKQSGKRVPKSDVSPRVLGTKETRPDVSAVWGNPRTRANVPNATRSAVQIFCFAAGTSTVYLIAFVTVTILIRCRLIHYCGRECQKLAWPMHKLVCKKEKA
;
A
#
# COMPACT_ATOMS: atom_id res chain seq x y z
N MET A 1 -39.22 -1.83 17.01
CA MET A 1 -37.77 -1.76 17.28
C MET A 1 -37.40 -0.29 17.40
N GLY A 2 -37.00 0.16 18.58
CA GLY A 2 -36.67 1.58 18.83
C GLY A 2 -35.25 1.89 18.33
N VAL A 3 -35.07 3.05 17.70
CA VAL A 3 -33.76 3.55 17.29
C VAL A 3 -32.96 3.89 18.55
N PRO A 4 -31.75 3.35 18.75
CA PRO A 4 -30.94 3.75 19.89
C PRO A 4 -30.58 5.23 19.77
N HIS A 5 -31.02 6.02 20.73
CA HIS A 5 -30.64 7.41 20.86
C HIS A 5 -29.21 7.44 21.37
N ALA A 6 -28.26 7.91 20.55
CA ALA A 6 -26.93 8.23 21.05
C ALA A 6 -27.09 9.35 22.09
N THR A 7 -26.71 9.08 23.33
CA THR A 7 -26.59 10.11 24.36
C THR A 7 -25.41 11.00 23.97
N ASP A 8 -25.70 12.28 23.77
CA ASP A 8 -24.65 13.27 23.56
C ASP A 8 -23.67 13.24 24.74
N LEU A 9 -22.38 13.34 24.41
CA LEU A 9 -21.31 13.39 25.41
C LEU A 9 -21.48 14.64 26.28
N GLY A 10 -21.24 14.51 27.58
CA GLY A 10 -21.18 15.67 28.46
C GLY A 10 -20.09 16.65 28.02
N GLU A 11 -20.25 17.92 28.37
CA GLU A 11 -19.30 18.99 28.04
C GLU A 11 -17.87 18.69 28.51
N GLU A 12 -17.74 18.03 29.66
CA GLU A 12 -16.46 17.58 30.23
C GLU A 12 -15.80 16.49 29.36
N ASP A 13 -16.55 15.47 28.95
CA ASP A 13 -16.07 14.41 28.05
C ASP A 13 -15.68 14.97 26.68
N PHE A 14 -16.44 15.94 26.17
CA PHE A 14 -16.12 16.61 24.91
C PHE A 14 -14.81 17.39 25.01
N THR A 15 -14.62 18.14 26.09
CA THR A 15 -13.40 18.92 26.33
C THR A 15 -12.20 18.02 26.51
N ALA A 16 -12.31 16.95 27.30
CA ALA A 16 -11.25 15.96 27.47
C ALA A 16 -10.83 15.30 26.15
N ARG A 17 -11.80 14.96 25.29
CA ARG A 17 -11.50 14.40 23.94
C ARG A 17 -10.86 15.43 23.02
N LYS A 18 -11.29 16.70 23.10
CA LYS A 18 -10.70 17.79 22.31
C LYS A 18 -9.23 18.01 22.68
N ASP A 19 -8.91 18.00 23.97
CA ASP A 19 -7.53 18.18 24.45
C ASP A 19 -6.59 17.06 23.95
N VAL A 20 -7.07 15.81 23.96
CA VAL A 20 -6.32 14.67 23.38
C VAL A 20 -6.10 14.87 21.88
N ILE A 21 -7.11 15.30 21.12
CA ILE A 21 -6.99 15.57 19.68
C ILE A 21 -5.97 16.69 19.43
N GLU A 22 -5.99 17.76 20.22
CA GLU A 22 -5.02 18.87 20.10
C GLU A 22 -3.60 18.44 20.49
N GLN A 23 -3.45 17.57 21.49
CA GLN A 23 -2.16 17.01 21.88
C GLN A 23 -1.58 16.11 20.78
N VAL A 24 -2.38 15.23 20.19
CA VAL A 24 -1.99 14.41 19.03
C VAL A 24 -1.67 15.29 17.82
N GLY A 25 -2.44 16.36 17.61
CA GLY A 25 -2.17 17.36 16.58
C GLY A 25 -0.79 17.99 16.71
N ARG A 26 -0.44 18.50 17.90
CA ARG A 26 0.88 19.09 18.18
C ARG A 26 2.01 18.08 18.05
N TRP A 27 1.82 16.86 18.55
CA TRP A 27 2.78 15.78 18.38
C TRP A 27 3.02 15.45 16.90
N SER A 28 1.96 15.41 16.09
CA SER A 28 2.07 15.17 14.65
C SER A 28 2.83 16.30 13.91
N GLU A 29 2.74 17.54 14.38
CA GLU A 29 3.45 18.68 13.79
C GLU A 29 4.97 18.62 14.04
N GLY A 30 5.40 18.19 15.22
CA GLY A 30 6.83 17.99 15.53
C GLY A 30 7.47 16.83 14.76
N ILE A 31 6.66 15.90 14.25
CA ILE A 31 7.14 14.69 13.56
C ILE A 31 7.05 14.81 12.02
N LYS A 32 6.48 15.89 11.48
CA LYS A 32 6.35 16.09 10.02
C LYS A 32 7.66 15.99 9.26
N ASP A 33 8.79 16.26 9.90
CA ASP A 33 10.13 16.18 9.30
C ASP A 33 10.92 14.91 9.67
N SER A 34 10.37 14.04 10.51
CA SER A 34 11.05 12.80 10.88
C SER A 34 10.81 11.73 9.80
N GLU A 35 11.91 11.23 9.22
CA GLU A 35 11.92 10.12 8.25
C GLU A 35 11.51 8.77 8.89
N GLU A 36 11.14 8.74 10.19
CA GLU A 36 10.89 7.53 10.98
C GLU A 36 9.60 6.79 10.59
N TRP A 37 8.57 7.49 10.09
CA TRP A 37 7.33 6.87 9.61
C TRP A 37 7.47 6.22 8.23
N VAL A 38 8.49 6.61 7.48
CA VAL A 38 8.70 6.13 6.11
C VAL A 38 8.87 4.60 6.11
N PRO A 39 9.74 3.98 6.93
CA PRO A 39 9.77 2.51 7.05
C PRO A 39 8.41 1.86 7.31
N ILE A 40 7.62 2.42 8.24
CA ILE A 40 6.33 1.84 8.69
C ILE A 40 5.31 1.85 7.55
N LEU A 41 5.16 2.99 6.87
CA LEU A 41 4.24 3.13 5.75
C LEU A 41 4.58 2.14 4.62
N TYR A 42 5.87 1.96 4.35
CA TYR A 42 6.32 1.11 3.24
C TYR A 42 6.29 -0.38 3.59
N LEU A 43 6.50 -0.74 4.85
CA LEU A 43 6.22 -2.09 5.32
C LEU A 43 4.74 -2.43 5.14
N TYR A 44 3.84 -1.53 5.53
CA TYR A 44 2.40 -1.71 5.33
C TYR A 44 2.01 -1.86 3.85
N GLU A 45 2.57 -1.04 2.96
CA GLU A 45 2.30 -1.19 1.52
C GLU A 45 2.84 -2.52 0.97
N ALA A 46 4.00 -2.99 1.47
CA ALA A 46 4.54 -4.29 1.11
C ALA A 46 3.64 -5.44 1.61
N ASP A 47 3.17 -5.39 2.85
CA ASP A 47 2.20 -6.34 3.44
C ASP A 47 0.89 -6.38 2.65
N ARG A 48 0.38 -5.20 2.28
CA ARG A 48 -0.84 -5.04 1.51
C ARG A 48 -0.70 -5.61 0.11
N PHE A 49 0.42 -5.34 -0.54
CA PHE A 49 0.70 -5.94 -1.84
C PHE A 49 0.86 -7.45 -1.73
N MET A 50 1.56 -7.95 -0.70
CA MET A 50 1.70 -9.39 -0.47
C MET A 50 0.35 -10.07 -0.26
N SER A 51 -0.55 -9.43 0.49
CA SER A 51 -1.93 -9.88 0.69
C SER A 51 -2.69 -9.94 -0.65
N LEU A 52 -2.57 -8.90 -1.49
CA LEU A 52 -3.20 -8.87 -2.82
C LEU A 52 -2.64 -9.94 -3.75
N ALA A 53 -1.32 -10.08 -3.82
CA ALA A 53 -0.67 -11.06 -4.68
C ALA A 53 -1.00 -12.48 -4.22
N THR A 54 -0.97 -12.75 -2.91
CA THR A 54 -1.40 -14.04 -2.33
C THR A 54 -2.85 -14.35 -2.67
N TYR A 55 -3.73 -13.34 -2.66
CA TYR A 55 -5.13 -13.52 -3.03
C TYR A 55 -5.31 -13.88 -4.51
N LEU A 56 -4.68 -13.11 -5.40
CA LEU A 56 -4.82 -13.27 -6.85
C LEU A 56 -4.11 -14.50 -7.42
N TYR A 57 -2.99 -14.91 -6.81
CA TYR A 57 -2.10 -15.98 -7.30
C TYR A 57 -1.99 -17.14 -6.29
N HIS A 58 -3.09 -17.51 -5.64
CA HIS A 58 -3.11 -18.52 -4.57
C HIS A 58 -2.86 -19.97 -5.04
N ASP A 59 -3.26 -20.30 -6.28
CA ASP A 59 -3.10 -21.64 -6.85
C ASP A 59 -1.75 -21.79 -7.58
N GLU A 60 -1.49 -20.93 -8.56
CA GLU A 60 -0.27 -20.94 -9.39
C GLU A 60 0.45 -19.59 -9.26
N GLY A 61 1.78 -19.64 -9.10
CA GLY A 61 2.60 -18.43 -9.03
C GLY A 61 2.46 -17.66 -7.72
N LYS A 62 2.27 -18.37 -6.59
CA LYS A 62 2.21 -17.76 -5.26
C LYS A 62 3.46 -16.90 -5.02
N PRO A 63 3.31 -15.64 -4.56
CA PRO A 63 4.45 -14.80 -4.24
C PRO A 63 5.25 -15.43 -3.09
N GLU A 64 6.55 -15.60 -3.27
CA GLU A 64 7.45 -16.02 -2.18
C GLU A 64 7.80 -14.83 -1.27
N TRP A 65 8.08 -13.70 -1.89
CA TRP A 65 8.45 -12.48 -1.19
C TRP A 65 8.06 -11.23 -1.98
N VAL A 66 7.98 -10.12 -1.24
CA VAL A 66 7.73 -8.76 -1.68
C VAL A 66 8.77 -7.88 -1.04
N ARG A 67 9.41 -7.06 -1.86
CA ARG A 67 10.36 -6.06 -1.40
C ARG A 67 9.72 -4.68 -1.53
N GLY A 68 9.62 -3.93 -0.45
CA GLY A 68 9.28 -2.51 -0.45
C GLY A 68 10.55 -1.70 -0.29
N THR A 69 10.78 -0.72 -1.15
CA THR A 69 11.91 0.21 -1.02
C THR A 69 11.41 1.64 -1.01
N TYR A 70 12.18 2.53 -0.40
CA TYR A 70 11.87 3.95 -0.36
C TYR A 70 13.11 4.81 -0.56
N VAL A 71 12.90 5.99 -1.12
CA VAL A 71 13.94 7.00 -1.30
C VAL A 71 13.59 8.24 -0.49
N THR A 72 14.58 8.85 0.12
CA THR A 72 14.41 9.99 1.02
C THR A 72 15.14 11.21 0.46
N LYS A 73 14.81 12.40 0.99
CA LYS A 73 15.49 13.64 0.62
C LYS A 73 16.98 13.57 0.92
N SER A 74 17.34 12.92 2.04
CA SER A 74 18.73 12.72 2.46
C SER A 74 19.61 11.96 1.45
N VAL A 75 19.01 11.21 0.52
CA VAL A 75 19.72 10.51 -0.58
C VAL A 75 19.37 11.05 -1.97
N GLY A 76 18.86 12.29 -2.04
CA GLY A 76 18.54 12.94 -3.31
C GLY A 76 17.42 12.25 -4.10
N TYR A 77 16.55 11.49 -3.43
CA TYR A 77 15.48 10.69 -4.06
C TYR A 77 15.99 9.68 -5.10
N ALA A 78 17.26 9.31 -5.05
CA ALA A 78 17.83 8.28 -5.92
C ALA A 78 17.71 6.91 -5.28
N LEU A 79 17.24 5.93 -6.04
CA LEU A 79 17.28 4.52 -5.64
C LEU A 79 18.70 4.01 -5.85
N ASP A 80 19.25 3.30 -4.88
CA ASP A 80 20.56 2.68 -5.01
C ASP A 80 20.52 1.66 -6.18
N PRO A 81 21.36 1.81 -7.22
CA PRO A 81 21.35 0.92 -8.38
C PRO A 81 21.51 -0.56 -8.04
N ARG A 82 22.14 -0.89 -6.90
CA ARG A 82 22.29 -2.27 -6.45
C ARG A 82 20.94 -2.92 -6.14
N LEU A 83 19.97 -2.13 -5.67
CA LEU A 83 18.60 -2.61 -5.45
C LEU A 83 17.90 -2.96 -6.76
N LEU A 84 18.29 -2.34 -7.87
CA LEU A 84 17.76 -2.68 -9.19
C LEU A 84 18.39 -3.92 -9.79
N GLN A 85 19.61 -4.25 -9.37
CA GLN A 85 20.43 -5.29 -9.99
C GLN A 85 20.32 -6.65 -9.30
N THR A 86 19.95 -6.68 -8.01
CA THR A 86 19.85 -7.95 -7.27
C THR A 86 18.38 -8.35 -7.05
N PHE A 87 18.09 -9.60 -7.43
CA PHE A 87 16.82 -10.27 -7.10
C PHE A 87 16.91 -11.04 -5.78
N ASP A 88 18.10 -11.19 -5.21
CA ASP A 88 18.28 -11.81 -3.92
C ASP A 88 17.70 -10.95 -2.81
N ALA A 89 17.25 -11.63 -1.74
CA ALA A 89 16.89 -10.96 -0.50
C ALA A 89 18.06 -10.07 -0.06
N PRO A 90 17.84 -8.78 0.19
CA PRO A 90 18.93 -7.87 0.50
C PRO A 90 19.61 -8.30 1.81
N ALA A 91 20.93 -8.11 1.88
CA ALA A 91 21.62 -8.19 3.16
C ALA A 91 20.95 -7.22 4.15
N SER A 92 20.73 -7.68 5.39
CA SER A 92 19.94 -7.01 6.44
C SER A 92 20.45 -5.61 6.85
N ASN A 93 21.59 -5.16 6.31
CA ASN A 93 22.22 -3.88 6.63
C ASN A 93 21.71 -2.70 5.77
N ILE A 94 20.92 -2.93 4.72
CA ILE A 94 20.37 -1.83 3.92
C ILE A 94 19.10 -1.31 4.60
N ARG A 95 19.25 -0.28 5.45
CA ARG A 95 18.22 0.36 6.30
C ARG A 95 16.92 0.84 5.59
N LYS A 96 16.80 0.71 4.26
CA LYS A 96 15.73 1.30 3.45
C LYS A 96 14.91 0.27 2.67
N ILE A 97 14.96 -1.00 3.07
CA ILE A 97 14.24 -2.07 2.42
C ILE A 97 13.39 -2.83 3.42
N SER A 98 12.09 -2.84 3.19
CA SER A 98 11.16 -3.77 3.82
C SER A 98 11.14 -5.03 2.99
N HIS A 99 11.47 -6.17 3.58
CA HIS A 99 11.38 -7.48 2.93
C HIS A 99 10.30 -8.30 3.62
N VAL A 100 9.26 -8.62 2.88
CA VAL A 100 8.04 -9.29 3.37
C VAL A 100 7.96 -10.64 2.66
N THR A 101 7.81 -11.74 3.40
CA THR A 101 7.67 -13.08 2.82
C THR A 101 6.25 -13.60 3.01
N ALA A 102 5.92 -14.74 2.39
CA ALA A 102 4.60 -15.35 2.51
C ALA A 102 4.28 -15.84 3.94
N GLU A 103 5.29 -15.93 4.79
CA GLU A 103 5.21 -16.37 6.19
C GLU A 103 5.24 -15.19 7.16
N THR A 104 5.82 -14.05 6.76
CA THR A 104 6.03 -12.90 7.65
C THR A 104 5.09 -11.73 7.40
N PHE A 105 4.36 -11.72 6.28
CA PHE A 105 3.46 -10.62 5.97
C PHE A 105 2.28 -10.53 6.93
N ILE A 106 1.85 -9.30 7.20
CA ILE A 106 0.64 -9.03 7.97
C ILE A 106 -0.56 -8.99 7.01
N PRO A 107 -1.55 -9.90 7.16
CA PRO A 107 -2.77 -9.87 6.35
C PRO A 107 -3.44 -8.51 6.50
N SER A 108 -3.65 -7.84 5.37
CA SER A 108 -3.98 -6.43 5.42
C SER A 108 -4.99 -6.00 4.40
N LEU A 109 -5.67 -6.86 3.64
CA LEU A 109 -6.83 -6.48 2.81
C LEU A 109 -8.10 -6.31 3.66
N LEU A 110 -8.95 -5.32 3.37
CA LEU A 110 -10.29 -5.26 3.97
C LEU A 110 -11.26 -6.17 3.22
N GLY A 111 -12.33 -6.58 3.90
CA GLY A 111 -13.46 -7.25 3.26
C GLY A 111 -14.03 -6.46 2.08
N SER A 112 -14.22 -5.14 2.24
CA SER A 112 -14.73 -4.27 1.16
C SER A 112 -13.80 -4.18 -0.06
N GLU A 113 -12.48 -4.24 0.17
CA GLU A 113 -11.49 -4.25 -0.90
C GLU A 113 -11.49 -5.59 -1.64
N ARG A 114 -11.56 -6.71 -0.90
CA ARG A 114 -11.76 -8.04 -1.48
C ARG A 114 -13.02 -8.09 -2.34
N ASP A 115 -14.15 -7.61 -1.83
CA ASP A 115 -15.41 -7.62 -2.58
C ASP A 115 -15.32 -6.78 -3.88
N SER A 116 -14.56 -5.68 -3.83
CA SER A 116 -14.25 -4.87 -5.00
C SER A 116 -13.38 -5.62 -6.01
N ILE A 117 -12.34 -6.33 -5.53
CA ILE A 117 -11.46 -7.18 -6.35
C ILE A 117 -12.28 -8.30 -7.01
N ASP A 118 -13.13 -9.01 -6.26
CA ASP A 118 -13.99 -10.07 -6.79
C ASP A 118 -14.93 -9.55 -7.86
N THR A 119 -15.48 -8.36 -7.66
CA THR A 119 -16.31 -7.69 -8.68
C THR A 119 -15.53 -7.42 -9.96
N VAL A 120 -14.26 -6.99 -9.85
CA VAL A 120 -13.37 -6.80 -11.02
C VAL A 120 -13.04 -8.14 -11.69
N LEU A 121 -12.75 -9.19 -10.94
CA LEU A 121 -12.44 -10.52 -11.47
C LEU A 121 -13.64 -11.11 -12.21
N LYS A 122 -14.83 -11.08 -11.61
CA LYS A 122 -16.08 -11.52 -12.25
C LYS A 122 -16.35 -10.79 -13.56
N GLN A 123 -16.22 -9.46 -13.57
CA GLN A 123 -16.44 -8.65 -14.78
C GLN A 123 -15.41 -8.89 -15.89
N SER A 124 -14.20 -9.32 -15.53
CA SER A 124 -13.15 -9.67 -16.49
C SER A 124 -13.18 -11.14 -16.92
N GLY A 125 -14.16 -11.93 -16.46
CA GLY A 125 -14.24 -13.37 -16.72
C GLY A 125 -13.12 -14.17 -16.06
N LYS A 126 -12.42 -13.58 -15.09
CA LYS A 126 -11.36 -14.26 -14.33
C LYS A 126 -11.93 -15.04 -13.16
N ARG A 127 -11.22 -16.10 -12.77
CA ARG A 127 -11.58 -16.93 -11.63
C ARG A 127 -11.45 -16.12 -10.33
N VAL A 128 -12.51 -16.14 -9.54
CA VAL A 128 -12.51 -15.60 -8.18
C VAL A 128 -11.82 -16.61 -7.25
N PRO A 129 -10.91 -16.17 -6.37
CA PRO A 129 -10.29 -17.04 -5.37
C PRO A 129 -11.31 -17.77 -4.50
N LYS A 130 -10.98 -18.99 -4.10
CA LYS A 130 -11.81 -19.78 -3.19
C LYS A 130 -11.90 -19.11 -1.81
N SER A 131 -12.96 -19.44 -1.06
CA SER A 131 -13.23 -18.84 0.26
C SER A 131 -12.16 -19.13 1.31
N ASP A 132 -11.43 -20.25 1.19
CA ASP A 132 -10.32 -20.67 2.05
C ASP A 132 -9.08 -19.77 1.93
N VAL A 133 -8.94 -19.00 0.85
CA VAL A 133 -7.85 -18.03 0.67
C VAL A 133 -8.09 -16.76 1.50
N SER A 134 -9.35 -16.38 1.71
CA SER A 134 -9.71 -15.10 2.34
C SER A 134 -9.13 -14.93 3.76
N PRO A 135 -9.22 -15.91 4.67
CA PRO A 135 -8.66 -15.77 6.02
C PRO A 135 -7.15 -15.50 6.07
N ARG A 136 -6.42 -15.80 4.99
CA ARG A 136 -4.95 -15.63 4.92
C ARG A 136 -4.53 -14.22 4.54
N VAL A 137 -5.40 -13.43 3.93
CA VAL A 137 -5.06 -12.12 3.35
C VAL A 137 -5.88 -10.97 3.93
N LEU A 138 -6.99 -11.29 4.61
CA LEU A 138 -7.85 -10.30 5.23
C LEU A 138 -7.28 -9.86 6.58
N GLY A 139 -7.10 -8.55 6.72
CA GLY A 139 -6.83 -7.87 7.98
C GLY A 139 -8.06 -7.16 8.52
N THR A 140 -7.95 -6.67 9.75
CA THR A 140 -8.95 -5.77 10.35
C THR A 140 -8.46 -4.32 10.29
N LYS A 141 -9.34 -3.36 10.57
CA LYS A 141 -8.93 -1.94 10.62
C LYS A 141 -7.91 -1.70 11.73
N GLU A 142 -7.97 -2.49 12.80
CA GLU A 142 -7.10 -2.41 13.97
C GLU A 142 -5.70 -2.98 13.69
N THR A 143 -5.59 -3.97 12.81
CA THR A 143 -4.29 -4.52 12.37
C THR A 143 -3.55 -3.63 11.38
N ARG A 144 -4.23 -2.63 10.80
CA ARG A 144 -3.61 -1.69 9.87
C ARG A 144 -3.00 -0.52 10.64
N PRO A 145 -1.77 -0.10 10.31
CA PRO A 145 -1.28 1.17 10.81
C PRO A 145 -2.23 2.29 10.36
N ASP A 146 -2.55 3.19 11.29
CA ASP A 146 -3.36 4.35 10.98
C ASP A 146 -2.55 5.35 10.13
N VAL A 147 -2.59 5.12 8.82
CA VAL A 147 -1.99 6.01 7.83
C VAL A 147 -2.90 7.19 7.47
N SER A 148 -4.08 7.30 8.10
CA SER A 148 -5.03 8.37 7.78
C SER A 148 -4.48 9.75 8.18
N ALA A 149 -3.70 9.85 9.25
CA ALA A 149 -3.01 11.09 9.60
C ALA A 149 -1.97 11.50 8.55
N VAL A 150 -1.32 10.52 7.90
CA VAL A 150 -0.31 10.73 6.84
C VAL A 150 -0.97 11.11 5.51
N TRP A 151 -2.14 10.54 5.20
CA TRP A 151 -2.80 10.72 3.89
C TRP A 151 -3.94 11.73 3.89
N GLY A 152 -4.55 11.97 5.04
CA GLY A 152 -5.87 12.58 5.21
C GLY A 152 -5.88 14.08 5.40
N ASN A 153 -4.73 14.76 5.42
CA ASN A 153 -4.69 16.22 5.48
C ASN A 153 -4.36 16.81 4.10
N PRO A 154 -5.36 17.35 3.35
CA PRO A 154 -5.14 18.00 2.05
C PRO A 154 -4.08 19.10 2.10
N ARG A 155 -3.91 19.77 3.24
CA ARG A 155 -2.87 20.80 3.43
C ARG A 155 -1.46 20.20 3.56
N THR A 156 -1.32 19.00 4.12
CA THR A 156 -0.02 18.29 4.10
C THR A 156 0.36 17.87 2.68
N ARG A 157 -0.60 17.42 1.85
CA ARG A 157 -0.34 17.13 0.42
C ARG A 157 0.21 18.33 -0.36
N ALA A 158 -0.23 19.54 -0.05
CA ALA A 158 0.24 20.76 -0.70
C ALA A 158 1.59 21.27 -0.15
N ASN A 159 1.85 21.03 1.15
CA ASN A 159 3.04 21.54 1.86
C ASN A 159 4.19 20.53 2.00
N VAL A 160 4.15 19.38 1.30
CA VAL A 160 5.37 18.59 1.09
C VAL A 160 5.79 18.69 -0.37
N PRO A 161 6.53 19.75 -0.78
CA PRO A 161 6.82 20.00 -2.18
C PRO A 161 7.71 18.93 -2.83
N ASN A 162 8.22 17.94 -2.06
CA ASN A 162 9.07 16.87 -2.57
C ASN A 162 8.92 15.48 -1.88
N ALA A 163 8.04 15.25 -0.89
CA ALA A 163 7.87 13.90 -0.31
C ALA A 163 7.08 12.92 -1.19
N THR A 164 6.51 13.43 -2.28
CA THR A 164 5.73 12.67 -3.27
C THR A 164 6.56 11.86 -4.27
N ARG A 165 7.89 11.76 -4.08
CA ARG A 165 8.78 10.91 -4.90
C ARG A 165 9.19 9.64 -4.15
N SER A 166 8.23 9.06 -3.48
CA SER A 166 8.36 7.86 -2.68
C SER A 166 8.33 6.62 -3.58
N ALA A 167 9.47 6.27 -4.18
CA ALA A 167 9.59 5.18 -5.14
C ALA A 167 9.37 3.78 -4.52
N VAL A 168 8.11 3.33 -4.38
CA VAL A 168 7.82 1.94 -3.98
C VAL A 168 8.16 0.99 -5.13
N GLN A 169 9.29 0.31 -5.10
CA GLN A 169 9.51 -0.78 -6.06
C GLN A 169 9.13 -2.09 -5.43
N ILE A 170 7.96 -2.61 -5.78
CA ILE A 170 7.52 -3.95 -5.43
C ILE A 170 7.99 -4.97 -6.47
N PHE A 171 8.59 -6.05 -5.99
CA PHE A 171 8.99 -7.18 -6.82
C PHE A 171 8.28 -8.44 -6.32
N CYS A 172 7.81 -9.28 -7.25
CA CYS A 172 7.21 -10.57 -6.96
C CYS A 172 7.89 -11.62 -7.84
N PHE A 173 8.49 -12.63 -7.22
CA PHE A 173 8.98 -13.81 -7.92
C PHE A 173 7.88 -14.87 -7.91
N ALA A 174 7.34 -15.18 -9.09
CA ALA A 174 6.49 -16.34 -9.30
C ALA A 174 7.30 -17.41 -10.05
N ALA A 175 7.40 -18.60 -9.48
CA ALA A 175 8.21 -19.69 -10.00
C ALA A 175 7.81 -20.10 -11.44
N GLY A 176 8.74 -19.94 -12.39
CA GLY A 176 8.80 -20.79 -13.59
C GLY A 176 8.32 -20.21 -14.92
N THR A 177 7.60 -19.09 -14.97
CA THR A 177 7.28 -18.43 -16.26
C THR A 177 7.39 -16.91 -16.15
N SER A 178 8.29 -16.34 -16.96
CA SER A 178 8.49 -14.90 -17.25
C SER A 178 7.96 -13.93 -16.18
N THR A 179 8.84 -13.66 -15.21
CA THR A 179 8.85 -12.54 -14.25
C THR A 179 7.69 -11.54 -14.38
N VAL A 180 6.75 -11.58 -13.44
CA VAL A 180 5.72 -10.55 -13.27
C VAL A 180 6.35 -9.34 -12.58
N TYR A 181 6.88 -8.41 -13.37
CA TYR A 181 7.35 -7.11 -12.88
C TYR A 181 6.15 -6.22 -12.52
N LEU A 182 5.79 -6.17 -11.24
CA LEU A 182 4.85 -5.17 -10.73
C LEU A 182 5.62 -4.04 -10.05
N ILE A 183 6.40 -3.32 -10.85
CA ILE A 183 7.19 -2.18 -10.40
C ILE A 183 6.25 -1.00 -10.10
N ALA A 184 5.80 -0.91 -8.86
CA ALA A 184 4.77 0.03 -8.41
C ALA A 184 5.31 1.36 -7.85
N PHE A 185 6.16 2.11 -8.56
CA PHE A 185 6.74 3.35 -7.99
C PHE A 185 5.65 4.35 -7.58
N VAL A 186 5.57 4.69 -6.28
CA VAL A 186 4.76 5.81 -5.77
C VAL A 186 5.50 7.14 -5.96
N THR A 187 5.81 7.47 -7.22
CA THR A 187 5.75 8.89 -7.60
C THR A 187 4.27 9.20 -7.76
N VAL A 188 3.75 10.22 -7.06
CA VAL A 188 2.35 10.67 -7.25
C VAL A 188 2.22 11.28 -8.64
N THR A 189 2.16 10.43 -9.65
CA THR A 189 1.65 10.72 -10.98
C THR A 189 0.45 9.82 -11.12
N ILE A 190 -0.72 10.43 -10.91
CA ILE A 190 -2.00 9.76 -11.02
C ILE A 190 -2.14 9.30 -12.47
N LEU A 191 -2.25 7.99 -12.69
CA LEU A 191 -2.94 7.52 -13.88
C LEU A 191 -4.40 7.91 -13.72
N ILE A 192 -4.83 8.87 -14.56
CA ILE A 192 -6.12 9.56 -14.48
C ILE A 192 -7.33 8.60 -14.50
N ARG A 193 -7.16 7.32 -14.87
CA ARG A 193 -8.27 6.40 -15.19
C ARG A 193 -8.65 5.32 -14.18
N CYS A 194 -7.72 4.71 -13.44
CA CYS A 194 -8.05 3.56 -12.57
C CYS A 194 -7.59 3.69 -11.13
N ARG A 195 -6.69 4.65 -10.80
CA ARG A 195 -6.17 4.97 -9.45
C ARG A 195 -5.70 3.78 -8.58
N LEU A 196 -5.58 2.59 -9.17
CA LEU A 196 -5.31 1.33 -8.47
C LEU A 196 -3.82 0.97 -8.46
N ILE A 197 -3.05 1.42 -9.46
CA ILE A 197 -1.64 1.07 -9.65
C ILE A 197 -0.87 2.31 -10.14
N HIS A 198 0.33 2.52 -9.59
CA HIS A 198 1.22 3.64 -9.92
C HIS A 198 2.54 3.13 -10.53
N TYR A 199 3.17 3.92 -11.41
CA TYR A 199 4.40 3.55 -12.11
C TYR A 199 5.45 4.67 -12.05
N CYS A 200 6.71 4.30 -12.30
CA CYS A 200 7.86 5.21 -12.28
C CYS A 200 7.75 6.34 -13.32
N GLY A 201 7.04 6.03 -14.39
CA GLY A 201 7.07 6.74 -15.63
C GLY A 201 6.43 5.91 -16.72
N ARG A 202 6.35 6.51 -17.90
CA ARG A 202 5.59 5.97 -19.04
C ARG A 202 6.17 4.64 -19.55
N GLU A 203 7.47 4.43 -19.42
CA GLU A 203 8.13 3.18 -19.85
C GLU A 203 7.80 2.00 -18.93
N CYS A 204 7.87 2.17 -17.60
CA CYS A 204 7.41 1.15 -16.64
C CYS A 204 5.94 0.79 -16.85
N GLN A 205 5.09 1.80 -17.12
CA GLN A 205 3.68 1.59 -17.42
C GLN A 205 3.49 0.73 -18.67
N LYS A 206 4.22 1.00 -19.76
CA LYS A 206 4.10 0.23 -21.01
C LYS A 206 4.50 -1.23 -20.80
N LEU A 207 5.57 -1.48 -20.06
CA LEU A 207 6.05 -2.84 -19.77
C LEU A 207 5.04 -3.63 -18.93
N ALA A 208 4.42 -2.99 -17.93
CA ALA A 208 3.39 -3.61 -17.10
C ALA A 208 1.99 -3.65 -17.73
N TRP A 209 1.77 -2.88 -18.82
CA TRP A 209 0.47 -2.72 -19.46
C TRP A 209 -0.21 -4.03 -19.88
N PRO A 210 0.49 -5.05 -20.41
CA PRO A 210 -0.14 -6.32 -20.79
C PRO A 210 -0.91 -6.98 -19.64
N MET A 211 -0.40 -6.88 -18.40
CA MET A 211 -1.06 -7.40 -17.20
C MET A 211 -2.04 -6.39 -16.59
N HIS A 212 -1.64 -5.12 -16.50
CA HIS A 212 -2.44 -4.07 -15.90
C HIS A 212 -3.74 -3.78 -16.65
N LYS A 213 -3.73 -3.86 -17.99
CA LYS A 213 -4.93 -3.61 -18.80
C LYS A 213 -6.10 -4.56 -18.44
N LEU A 214 -5.80 -5.71 -17.83
CA LEU A 214 -6.79 -6.68 -17.38
C LEU A 214 -7.56 -6.23 -16.14
N VAL A 215 -6.97 -5.35 -15.32
CA VAL A 215 -7.54 -4.83 -14.07
C VAL A 215 -7.83 -3.33 -14.14
N CYS A 216 -7.31 -2.64 -15.15
CA CYS A 216 -7.56 -1.23 -15.42
C CYS A 216 -8.97 -1.03 -15.96
N LYS A 217 -9.95 -0.89 -15.07
CA LYS A 217 -11.27 -0.38 -15.47
C LYS A 217 -11.12 1.04 -15.99
N LYS A 218 -11.67 1.32 -17.17
CA LYS A 218 -12.02 2.69 -17.54
C LYS A 218 -13.09 3.14 -16.54
N GLU A 219 -12.81 4.16 -15.72
CA GLU A 219 -13.90 4.97 -15.19
C GLU A 219 -14.75 5.43 -16.38
N LYS A 220 -16.05 5.10 -16.35
CA LYS A 220 -16.99 5.76 -17.26
C LYS A 220 -16.94 7.24 -16.89
N ALA A 221 -16.54 8.07 -17.86
CA ALA A 221 -16.60 9.51 -17.75
C ALA A 221 -18.06 9.96 -17.53
#